data_AF-A0ABD3VC42-F1
#
_entry.id   AF-A0ABD3VC42-F1
#
_cell.length_a   1.000
_cell.length_b   1.000
_cell.length_c   1.000
_cell.angle_alpha   90.00
_cell.angle_beta   90.00
_cell.angle_gamma   90.00
#
_symmetry.space_group_name_H-M   'P 1'
#
loop_
_entity.id
_entity.type
_entity.pdbx_description
1 polymer ?
#
loop_
_entity_poly.entity_id
_entity_poly.type
_entity_poly.pdbx_seq_one_letter_code
_entity_poly.pdbx_strand_id
1 'polypeptide(L)'
;MISLGAKRYLLVIYIQFFLLCYQTNYMIKKSSYITCGEELNRESIIAQNVNIRNPTNSLDLGSNIEWPNGIDTLFSGKSFRDVPMNLEFVKGAYFFDDNKTNCKYWAVVTTIFKPSESVRYIVKKTSWCLVVVADIQTQSRESYMTELGGKGENVVFLEPDDHGKLYPAISNTLPWKHFGRKNIGYIYAIHHGAEYIWDFDDDNVGLIDMGMLTSKTNFKYHIPCSGLSKPMINPYPYFGVKETYSWPRGFPLEEIRNPAVTPDLCQSNASLTIGVIQSLANKQPDVDAIYRLTRDNPFDFKATVAKHLPLIIPKGVFTPFNAQATLWAKPAFLYLPLPISVDGRVTDIWRSYFAEYFFHRHDIKLIFSPPYVRQDRNPHNLLKDLNAENDLYMRSNMLINMLSELLNNHISLGLQHLYDELYKRGYIELEDLKFIRAWVKTVESVYAKSNDIALKF
;
A
#
# COMPACT_ATOMS: atom_id res chain seq x y z
N MET A 1 44.33 -2.83 -37.70
CA MET A 1 43.50 -1.99 -36.81
C MET A 1 42.04 -2.42 -36.97
N ILE A 2 41.59 -3.36 -36.14
CA ILE A 2 40.18 -3.73 -36.02
C ILE A 2 39.57 -2.71 -35.07
N SER A 3 38.62 -1.91 -35.57
CA SER A 3 38.08 -0.74 -34.88
C SER A 3 37.36 -1.15 -33.58
N LEU A 4 37.48 -0.30 -32.55
CA LEU A 4 36.80 -0.44 -31.25
C LEU A 4 35.27 -0.67 -31.36
N GLY A 5 34.66 -0.43 -32.52
CA GLY A 5 33.22 -0.65 -32.77
C GLY A 5 32.80 -2.12 -32.75
N ALA A 6 33.63 -3.05 -33.25
CA ALA A 6 33.28 -4.47 -33.32
C ALA A 6 33.23 -5.14 -31.93
N LYS A 7 34.09 -4.69 -30.99
CA LYS A 7 34.10 -5.16 -29.60
C LYS A 7 32.88 -4.67 -28.80
N ARG A 8 32.32 -3.49 -29.13
CA ARG A 8 31.11 -2.97 -28.48
C ARG A 8 29.85 -3.71 -28.95
N TYR A 9 29.76 -4.08 -30.23
CA TYR A 9 28.62 -4.84 -30.75
C TYR A 9 28.56 -6.27 -30.19
N LEU A 10 29.70 -6.95 -30.09
CA LEU A 10 29.77 -8.28 -29.45
C LEU A 10 29.42 -8.24 -27.96
N LEU A 11 29.79 -7.18 -27.25
CA LEU A 11 29.43 -6.99 -25.83
C LEU A 11 27.92 -6.78 -25.65
N VAL A 12 27.27 -6.01 -26.52
CA VAL A 12 25.82 -5.77 -26.47
C VAL A 12 25.03 -7.05 -26.76
N ILE A 13 25.46 -7.84 -27.74
CA ILE A 13 24.83 -9.14 -28.05
C ILE A 13 25.02 -10.12 -26.89
N TYR A 14 26.22 -10.17 -26.27
CA TYR A 14 26.46 -11.00 -25.10
C TYR A 14 25.59 -10.59 -23.89
N ILE A 15 25.41 -9.29 -23.66
CA ILE A 15 24.55 -8.78 -22.57
C ILE A 15 23.07 -9.11 -22.84
N GLN A 16 22.59 -8.98 -24.07
CA GLN A 16 21.23 -9.36 -24.43
C GLN A 16 20.99 -10.87 -24.27
N PHE A 17 21.94 -11.71 -24.69
CA PHE A 17 21.84 -13.16 -24.49
C PHE A 17 21.88 -13.54 -23.01
N PHE A 18 22.68 -12.85 -22.19
CA PHE A 18 22.75 -13.09 -20.74
C PHE A 18 21.45 -12.67 -20.03
N LEU A 19 20.84 -11.56 -20.44
CA LEU A 19 19.55 -11.10 -19.91
C LEU A 19 18.40 -12.04 -20.29
N LEU A 20 18.37 -12.54 -21.53
CA LEU A 20 17.41 -13.55 -21.98
C LEU A 20 17.57 -14.86 -21.19
N CYS A 21 18.79 -15.36 -21.03
CA CYS A 21 19.07 -16.56 -20.24
C CYS A 21 18.75 -16.39 -18.74
N TYR A 22 18.94 -15.19 -18.18
CA TYR A 22 18.59 -14.88 -16.79
C TYR A 22 17.06 -14.83 -16.60
N GLN A 23 16.31 -14.26 -17.55
CA GLN A 23 14.85 -14.23 -17.53
C GLN A 23 14.24 -15.63 -17.66
N THR A 24 14.76 -16.50 -18.55
CA THR A 24 14.29 -17.88 -18.64
C THR A 24 14.60 -18.70 -17.39
N ASN A 25 15.75 -18.47 -16.74
CA ASN A 25 16.08 -19.15 -15.47
C ASN A 25 15.25 -18.64 -14.27
N TYR A 26 14.81 -17.38 -14.29
CA TYR A 26 13.90 -16.86 -13.27
C TYR A 26 12.50 -17.46 -13.39
N MET A 27 12.05 -17.77 -14.62
CA MET A 27 10.78 -18.45 -14.90
C MET A 27 10.81 -19.96 -14.59
N ILE A 28 11.96 -20.63 -14.67
CA ILE A 28 12.09 -22.08 -14.47
C ILE A 28 12.38 -22.47 -13.01
N LYS A 29 12.88 -21.55 -12.16
CA LYS A 29 13.21 -21.85 -10.75
C LYS A 29 12.02 -22.03 -9.78
N LYS A 30 10.80 -22.17 -10.28
CA LYS A 30 9.63 -22.62 -9.48
C LYS A 30 9.24 -24.10 -9.69
N SER A 31 10.00 -24.90 -10.45
CA SER A 31 9.87 -26.35 -10.42
C SER A 31 11.21 -27.08 -10.57
N SER A 32 11.55 -27.90 -9.58
CA SER A 32 12.40 -29.11 -9.65
C SER A 32 13.84 -29.00 -10.18
N TYR A 33 14.78 -29.51 -9.38
CA TYR A 33 16.21 -29.66 -9.64
C TYR A 33 16.54 -30.30 -11.01
N ILE A 34 17.33 -29.62 -11.84
CA ILE A 34 18.16 -30.23 -12.87
C ILE A 34 19.54 -29.58 -12.83
N THR A 35 20.57 -30.38 -12.56
CA THR A 35 21.99 -30.00 -12.57
C THR A 35 22.51 -30.04 -14.01
N CYS A 36 23.14 -28.96 -14.48
CA CYS A 36 23.97 -28.97 -15.68
C CYS A 36 25.44 -28.80 -15.27
N GLY A 37 26.17 -29.91 -15.33
CA GLY A 37 27.63 -29.94 -15.39
C GLY A 37 28.04 -30.72 -16.64
N GLU A 38 29.14 -30.25 -17.26
CA GLU A 38 30.00 -30.96 -18.22
C GLU A 38 29.44 -31.25 -19.63
N GLU A 39 29.95 -30.49 -20.62
CA GLU A 39 30.68 -30.98 -21.81
C GLU A 39 30.70 -29.90 -22.90
N LEU A 40 31.75 -29.07 -22.91
CA LEU A 40 32.13 -28.29 -24.09
C LEU A 40 33.18 -29.10 -24.85
N ASN A 41 32.73 -29.88 -25.83
CA ASN A 41 33.61 -30.45 -26.84
C ASN A 41 33.40 -29.77 -28.19
N ARG A 42 34.53 -29.52 -28.84
CA ARG A 42 34.73 -28.86 -30.13
C ARG A 42 33.95 -29.58 -31.24
N GLU A 43 33.36 -28.83 -32.19
CA GLU A 43 33.76 -28.80 -33.60
C GLU A 43 32.75 -28.08 -34.54
N SER A 44 33.31 -27.40 -35.54
CA SER A 44 32.70 -26.96 -36.82
C SER A 44 31.77 -25.72 -36.85
N ILE A 45 32.38 -24.54 -37.05
CA ILE A 45 31.74 -23.40 -37.72
C ILE A 45 32.25 -23.38 -39.16
N ILE A 46 31.40 -23.74 -40.12
CA ILE A 46 31.64 -23.49 -41.56
C ILE A 46 31.10 -22.09 -41.87
N ALA A 47 32.03 -21.18 -42.20
CA ALA A 47 31.75 -19.87 -42.73
C ALA A 47 31.25 -19.99 -44.19
N GLN A 48 30.13 -19.34 -44.51
CA GLN A 48 29.80 -18.99 -45.89
C GLN A 48 29.89 -17.47 -46.08
N ASN A 49 30.63 -17.13 -47.13
CA ASN A 49 31.08 -15.81 -47.53
C ASN A 49 29.94 -14.83 -47.86
N VAL A 50 29.97 -13.63 -47.27
CA VAL A 50 29.32 -12.45 -47.87
C VAL A 50 30.40 -11.39 -48.09
N ASN A 51 30.62 -11.08 -49.36
CA ASN A 51 31.65 -10.20 -49.89
C ASN A 51 31.17 -8.73 -49.75
N ILE A 52 31.84 -7.92 -48.93
CA ILE A 52 31.54 -6.48 -48.80
C ILE A 52 32.44 -5.69 -49.75
N ARG A 53 31.86 -5.15 -50.82
CA ARG A 53 32.42 -4.01 -51.56
C ARG A 53 31.62 -2.76 -51.20
N ASN A 54 32.28 -1.77 -50.60
CA ASN A 54 31.85 -0.36 -50.66
C ASN A 54 32.36 0.21 -52.00
N PRO A 55 31.64 1.13 -52.68
CA PRO A 55 31.55 2.50 -52.15
C PRO A 55 30.27 3.32 -52.48
N THR A 56 30.04 4.30 -51.60
CA THR A 56 29.52 5.66 -51.89
C THR A 56 28.28 5.80 -52.76
N ASN A 57 27.13 6.03 -52.12
CA ASN A 57 26.17 7.05 -52.56
C ASN A 57 25.39 7.55 -51.35
N SER A 58 25.34 8.87 -51.22
CA SER A 58 24.51 9.61 -50.28
C SER A 58 23.04 9.29 -50.54
N LEU A 59 22.38 8.63 -49.58
CA LEU A 59 20.93 8.58 -49.50
C LEU A 59 20.51 9.40 -48.28
N ASP A 60 19.88 10.52 -48.60
CA ASP A 60 19.08 11.36 -47.73
C ASP A 60 18.04 10.50 -47.02
N LEU A 61 18.27 10.18 -45.74
CA LEU A 61 17.27 9.56 -44.89
C LEU A 61 16.46 10.68 -44.25
N GLY A 62 15.43 11.09 -44.99
CA GLY A 62 14.35 11.90 -44.50
C GLY A 62 13.82 11.37 -43.16
N SER A 63 13.62 12.32 -42.26
CA SER A 63 12.79 12.23 -41.07
C SER A 63 11.50 11.43 -41.33
N ASN A 64 11.29 10.37 -40.55
CA ASN A 64 10.04 9.99 -39.90
C ASN A 64 10.20 8.60 -39.25
N ILE A 65 10.85 8.55 -38.09
CA ILE A 65 10.59 7.48 -37.14
C ILE A 65 9.52 8.04 -36.21
N GLU A 66 8.25 7.80 -36.57
CA GLU A 66 7.16 7.91 -35.62
C GLU A 66 7.33 6.80 -34.59
N TRP A 67 7.70 7.18 -33.36
CA TRP A 67 7.61 6.29 -32.22
C TRP A 67 6.12 6.01 -31.96
N PRO A 68 5.69 4.75 -31.79
CA PRO A 68 4.30 4.46 -31.44
C PRO A 68 3.95 5.24 -30.18
N ASN A 69 2.90 6.05 -30.25
CA ASN A 69 2.31 6.70 -29.07
C ASN A 69 1.69 5.62 -28.17
N GLY A 70 2.50 5.03 -27.30
CA GLY A 70 2.11 4.06 -26.30
C GLY A 70 3.24 3.93 -25.31
N ILE A 71 2.98 4.23 -24.04
CA ILE A 71 3.93 3.98 -22.96
C ILE A 71 4.03 2.46 -22.85
N ASP A 72 5.06 1.86 -23.46
CA ASP A 72 5.38 0.43 -23.34
C ASP A 72 5.92 0.15 -21.94
N THR A 73 5.04 0.16 -20.93
CA THR A 73 5.32 -0.51 -19.66
C THR A 73 5.18 -2.02 -19.88
N LEU A 74 6.06 -2.82 -19.27
CA LEU A 74 5.96 -4.30 -19.31
C LEU A 74 4.66 -4.83 -18.70
N PHE A 75 3.98 -4.01 -17.90
CA PHE A 75 2.71 -4.32 -17.28
C PHE A 75 1.58 -3.74 -18.14
N SER A 76 0.76 -4.58 -18.78
CA SER A 76 -0.28 -4.13 -19.71
C SER A 76 -1.55 -3.60 -19.03
N GLY A 77 -1.75 -3.89 -17.73
CA GLY A 77 -2.97 -3.55 -16.99
C GLY A 77 -4.23 -4.28 -17.48
N LYS A 78 -4.11 -5.12 -18.50
CA LYS A 78 -5.21 -5.93 -19.03
C LYS A 78 -5.36 -7.21 -18.23
N SER A 79 -6.59 -7.71 -18.16
CA SER A 79 -6.87 -9.02 -17.60
C SER A 79 -6.09 -10.09 -18.39
N PHE A 80 -5.36 -10.97 -17.71
CA PHE A 80 -4.59 -12.06 -18.32
C PHE A 80 -4.88 -13.43 -17.70
N ARG A 81 -5.69 -13.47 -16.63
CA ARG A 81 -6.13 -14.71 -15.97
C ARG A 81 -7.58 -14.57 -15.49
N ASP A 82 -8.24 -15.71 -15.30
CA ASP A 82 -9.61 -15.80 -14.80
C ASP A 82 -9.67 -16.21 -13.34
N VAL A 83 -10.74 -15.83 -12.65
CA VAL A 83 -10.98 -16.24 -11.27
C VAL A 83 -11.36 -17.73 -11.23
N PRO A 84 -10.70 -18.57 -10.41
CA PRO A 84 -11.06 -19.98 -10.29
C PRO A 84 -12.51 -20.18 -9.82
N MET A 85 -13.27 -21.05 -10.51
CA MET A 85 -14.70 -21.31 -10.18
C MET A 85 -14.92 -21.91 -8.78
N ASN A 86 -13.95 -22.67 -8.26
CA ASN A 86 -14.06 -23.40 -6.98
C ASN A 86 -13.05 -22.89 -5.95
N LEU A 87 -13.15 -21.62 -5.58
CA LEU A 87 -12.40 -21.09 -4.46
C LEU A 87 -12.98 -21.66 -3.15
N GLU A 88 -12.32 -22.67 -2.60
CA GLU A 88 -12.69 -23.26 -1.30
C GLU A 88 -12.76 -22.16 -0.24
N PHE A 89 -13.91 -22.08 0.42
CA PHE A 89 -14.11 -21.20 1.55
C PHE A 89 -13.55 -21.88 2.80
N VAL A 90 -12.73 -21.13 3.55
CA VAL A 90 -12.37 -21.55 4.90
C VAL A 90 -13.66 -21.51 5.75
N LYS A 91 -14.22 -22.70 6.01
CA LYS A 91 -15.29 -22.88 6.97
C LYS A 91 -14.69 -22.77 8.37
N GLY A 92 -15.27 -21.92 9.20
CA GLY A 92 -14.92 -21.80 10.60
C GLY A 92 -16.02 -21.05 11.32
N ALA A 93 -16.46 -21.58 12.46
CA ALA A 93 -17.26 -20.78 13.38
C ALA A 93 -16.37 -19.64 13.89
N TYR A 94 -16.86 -18.42 13.79
CA TYR A 94 -16.24 -17.28 14.44
C TYR A 94 -16.41 -17.47 15.94
N PHE A 95 -15.31 -17.52 16.68
CA PHE A 95 -15.37 -17.58 18.14
C PHE A 95 -15.38 -16.14 18.66
N PHE A 96 -16.51 -15.77 19.24
CA PHE A 96 -16.71 -14.44 19.75
C PHE A 96 -16.29 -14.45 21.22
N ASP A 97 -15.22 -13.72 21.53
CA ASP A 97 -15.00 -13.28 22.90
C ASP A 97 -16.03 -12.19 23.20
N ASP A 98 -17.04 -12.52 24.02
CA ASP A 98 -18.15 -11.60 24.36
C ASP A 98 -17.74 -10.57 25.44
N ASN A 99 -16.48 -10.56 25.89
CA ASN A 99 -15.98 -9.56 26.83
C ASN A 99 -15.90 -8.18 26.18
N LYS A 100 -16.98 -7.41 26.29
CA LYS A 100 -17.03 -6.02 25.85
C LYS A 100 -16.03 -5.17 26.63
N THR A 101 -15.02 -4.69 25.94
CA THR A 101 -14.22 -3.53 26.35
C THR A 101 -14.97 -2.23 26.01
N ASN A 102 -14.99 -1.25 26.89
CA ASN A 102 -15.72 0.04 26.70
C ASN A 102 -15.01 1.05 25.76
N CYS A 103 -14.07 0.62 24.92
CA CYS A 103 -13.26 1.51 24.08
C CYS A 103 -13.90 1.81 22.73
N LYS A 104 -14.00 3.10 22.40
CA LYS A 104 -14.40 3.59 21.07
C LYS A 104 -13.21 3.85 20.14
N TYR A 105 -12.07 4.22 20.71
CA TYR A 105 -10.84 4.51 19.98
C TYR A 105 -9.85 3.38 20.21
N TRP A 106 -9.40 2.77 19.13
CA TRP A 106 -8.49 1.64 19.16
C TRP A 106 -7.23 1.95 18.38
N ALA A 107 -6.06 1.67 18.94
CA ALA A 107 -4.82 1.65 18.19
C ALA A 107 -4.47 0.19 17.86
N VAL A 108 -3.98 -0.07 16.67
CA VAL A 108 -3.59 -1.41 16.23
C VAL A 108 -2.15 -1.38 15.74
N VAL A 109 -1.33 -2.25 16.32
CA VAL A 109 0.08 -2.43 15.94
C VAL A 109 0.41 -3.91 15.81
N THR A 110 1.29 -4.23 14.87
CA THR A 110 1.97 -5.52 14.82
C THR A 110 3.45 -5.26 15.12
N THR A 111 4.10 -6.11 15.91
CA THR A 111 5.52 -5.90 16.24
C THR A 111 6.23 -7.21 16.52
N ILE A 112 7.52 -7.26 16.18
CA ILE A 112 8.47 -8.29 16.60
C ILE A 112 9.45 -7.77 17.65
N PHE A 113 9.27 -6.52 18.09
CA PHE A 113 10.15 -5.81 19.01
C PHE A 113 9.53 -5.69 20.39
N LYS A 114 10.36 -5.26 21.35
CA LYS A 114 9.90 -4.83 22.68
C LYS A 114 9.06 -3.55 22.60
N PRO A 115 8.25 -3.22 23.62
CA PRO A 115 7.39 -2.03 23.59
C PRO A 115 8.18 -0.73 23.33
N SER A 116 7.91 -0.12 22.17
CA SER A 116 8.55 1.12 21.72
C SER A 116 8.05 2.36 22.47
N GLU A 117 8.68 3.51 22.20
CA GLU A 117 8.18 4.81 22.68
C GLU A 117 6.74 5.08 22.21
N SER A 118 6.42 4.77 20.95
CA SER A 118 5.11 4.93 20.34
C SER A 118 4.04 4.12 21.07
N VAL A 119 4.33 2.84 21.35
CA VAL A 119 3.43 1.96 22.12
C VAL A 119 3.21 2.53 23.52
N ARG A 120 4.28 2.90 24.22
CA ARG A 120 4.20 3.49 25.57
C ARG A 120 3.45 4.82 25.58
N TYR A 121 3.53 5.60 24.50
CA TYR A 121 2.79 6.85 24.36
C TYR A 121 1.28 6.60 24.29
N ILE A 122 0.84 5.63 23.48
CA ILE A 122 -0.58 5.29 23.31
C ILE A 122 -1.18 4.72 24.58
N VAL A 123 -0.46 3.86 25.29
CA VAL A 123 -0.94 3.25 26.56
C VAL A 123 -1.24 4.30 27.64
N LYS A 124 -0.58 5.47 27.59
CA LYS A 124 -0.87 6.59 28.50
C LYS A 124 -2.17 7.33 28.15
N LYS A 125 -2.79 7.06 27.00
CA LYS A 125 -4.04 7.69 26.56
C LYS A 125 -5.22 6.83 27.02
N THR A 126 -5.79 7.16 28.18
CA THR A 126 -6.87 6.38 28.82
C THR A 126 -8.15 6.27 28.00
N SER A 127 -8.37 7.18 27.03
CA SER A 127 -9.50 7.12 26.08
C SER A 127 -9.28 6.13 24.93
N TRP A 128 -8.09 5.54 24.81
CA TRP A 128 -7.72 4.60 23.77
C TRP A 128 -7.51 3.19 24.36
N CYS A 129 -7.94 2.19 23.60
CA CYS A 129 -7.45 0.83 23.75
C CYS A 129 -6.36 0.54 22.71
N LEU A 130 -5.47 -0.39 23.01
CA LEU A 130 -4.40 -0.83 22.12
C LEU A 130 -4.53 -2.34 21.88
N VAL A 131 -4.53 -2.76 20.61
CA VAL A 131 -4.31 -4.16 20.23
C VAL A 131 -2.89 -4.30 19.70
N VAL A 132 -2.08 -5.11 20.39
CA VAL A 132 -0.77 -5.57 19.92
C VAL A 132 -0.95 -6.96 19.33
N VAL A 133 -0.71 -7.08 18.02
CA VAL A 133 -0.73 -8.35 17.30
C VAL A 133 0.69 -8.90 17.27
N ALA A 134 0.94 -9.97 18.02
CA ALA A 134 2.24 -10.62 18.06
C ALA A 134 2.46 -11.52 16.83
N ASP A 135 3.68 -11.55 16.32
CA ASP A 135 4.14 -12.57 15.37
C ASP A 135 4.89 -13.68 16.13
N ILE A 136 5.26 -14.77 15.46
CA ILE A 136 6.02 -15.89 16.05
C ILE A 136 7.40 -15.49 16.58
N GLN A 137 7.90 -14.30 16.22
CA GLN A 137 9.19 -13.77 16.67
C GLN A 137 9.05 -12.81 17.87
N THR A 138 7.83 -12.40 18.20
CA THR A 138 7.58 -11.49 19.32
C THR A 138 7.81 -12.20 20.65
N GLN A 139 8.33 -11.48 21.64
CA GLN A 139 8.46 -12.00 23.00
C GLN A 139 7.10 -12.39 23.59
N SER A 140 7.11 -13.26 24.61
CA SER A 140 5.87 -13.72 25.28
C SER A 140 5.05 -12.56 25.84
N ARG A 141 3.73 -12.76 25.99
CA ARG A 141 2.85 -11.78 26.63
C ARG A 141 3.38 -11.30 27.97
N GLU A 142 3.81 -12.22 28.84
CA GLU A 142 4.35 -11.88 30.17
C GLU A 142 5.56 -10.94 30.07
N SER A 143 6.51 -11.26 29.19
CA SER A 143 7.71 -10.44 28.98
C SER A 143 7.34 -9.07 28.41
N TYR A 144 6.50 -9.03 27.37
CA TYR A 144 6.09 -7.78 26.72
C TYR A 144 5.35 -6.86 27.69
N MET A 145 4.40 -7.39 28.46
CA MET A 145 3.61 -6.63 29.42
C MET A 145 4.44 -6.17 30.62
N THR A 146 5.41 -6.97 31.06
CA THR A 146 6.37 -6.58 32.10
C THR A 146 7.19 -5.38 31.63
N GLU A 147 7.76 -5.44 30.43
CA GLU A 147 8.54 -4.34 29.87
C GLU A 147 7.70 -3.08 29.61
N LEU A 148 6.41 -3.24 29.27
CA LEU A 148 5.47 -2.14 29.13
C LEU A 148 5.20 -1.42 30.46
N GLY A 149 5.52 -2.07 31.59
CA GLY A 149 5.40 -1.54 32.94
C GLY A 149 4.18 -2.06 33.71
N GLY A 150 3.63 -3.22 33.31
CA GLY A 150 2.52 -3.88 34.00
C GLY A 150 1.19 -3.14 34.01
N LYS A 151 1.12 -1.98 33.34
CA LYS A 151 -0.08 -1.13 33.23
C LYS A 151 -0.66 -1.30 31.84
N GLY A 152 -1.83 -1.91 31.75
CA GLY A 152 -2.44 -2.17 30.45
C GLY A 152 -3.85 -2.74 30.52
N GLU A 153 -4.72 -2.23 31.41
CA GLU A 153 -6.14 -2.62 31.40
C GLU A 153 -6.79 -2.39 30.04
N ASN A 154 -6.30 -1.38 29.29
CA ASN A 154 -6.72 -1.07 27.94
C ASN A 154 -5.81 -1.67 26.85
N VAL A 155 -4.95 -2.63 27.18
CA VAL A 155 -4.02 -3.26 26.25
C VAL A 155 -4.39 -4.72 26.06
N VAL A 156 -4.71 -5.06 24.81
CA VAL A 156 -4.92 -6.41 24.36
C VAL A 156 -3.65 -6.87 23.64
N PHE A 157 -3.02 -7.91 24.16
CA PHE A 157 -1.88 -8.55 23.50
C PHE A 157 -2.35 -9.89 22.93
N LEU A 158 -2.44 -10.00 21.60
CA LEU A 158 -2.85 -11.21 20.89
C LEU A 158 -1.60 -12.05 20.61
N GLU A 159 -1.48 -13.20 21.28
CA GLU A 159 -0.41 -14.16 21.03
C GLU A 159 -0.67 -14.94 19.72
N PRO A 160 0.37 -15.55 19.12
CA PRO A 160 0.22 -16.38 17.93
C PRO A 160 -0.93 -17.40 18.00
N ASP A 161 -1.13 -18.03 19.17
CA ASP A 161 -2.18 -19.02 19.41
C ASP A 161 -3.59 -18.41 19.48
N ASP A 162 -3.72 -17.13 19.83
CA ASP A 162 -5.01 -16.45 19.94
C ASP A 162 -5.60 -16.16 18.55
N HIS A 163 -4.74 -15.99 17.54
CA HIS A 163 -5.13 -15.63 16.18
C HIS A 163 -6.14 -16.65 15.61
N GLY A 164 -5.72 -17.91 15.55
CA GLY A 164 -6.56 -19.01 15.04
C GLY A 164 -7.73 -19.36 15.95
N LYS A 165 -7.63 -19.08 17.25
CA LYS A 165 -8.74 -19.30 18.20
C LYS A 165 -9.86 -18.29 17.99
N LEU A 166 -9.53 -17.00 17.88
CA LEU A 166 -10.52 -15.92 17.77
C LEU A 166 -11.08 -15.79 16.35
N TYR A 167 -10.20 -15.78 15.33
CA TYR A 167 -10.57 -15.48 13.95
C TYR A 167 -10.05 -16.53 12.96
N PRO A 168 -10.41 -17.82 13.12
CA PRO A 168 -9.84 -18.93 12.33
C PRO A 168 -9.92 -18.72 10.82
N ALA A 169 -11.05 -18.21 10.31
CA ALA A 169 -11.23 -18.00 8.86
C ALA A 169 -10.24 -16.99 8.28
N ILE A 170 -9.95 -15.90 9.00
CA ILE A 170 -8.97 -14.90 8.59
C ILE A 170 -7.56 -15.43 8.84
N SER A 171 -7.28 -15.90 10.05
CA SER A 171 -5.92 -16.30 10.47
C SER A 171 -5.34 -17.43 9.63
N ASN A 172 -6.16 -18.38 9.16
CA ASN A 172 -5.71 -19.46 8.28
C ASN A 172 -5.27 -18.99 6.88
N THR A 173 -5.68 -17.79 6.47
CA THR A 173 -5.25 -17.20 5.18
C THR A 173 -4.00 -16.33 5.32
N LEU A 174 -3.66 -15.90 6.55
CA LEU A 174 -2.59 -14.93 6.77
C LEU A 174 -1.22 -15.60 6.96
N PRO A 175 -0.21 -15.29 6.13
CA PRO A 175 1.15 -15.81 6.33
C PRO A 175 1.78 -15.32 7.64
N TRP A 176 2.67 -16.13 8.23
CA TRP A 176 3.53 -15.72 9.36
C TRP A 176 4.68 -14.82 8.89
N LYS A 177 5.24 -14.00 9.79
CA LYS A 177 6.28 -13.01 9.48
C LYS A 177 5.84 -12.04 8.39
N HIS A 178 4.57 -11.63 8.45
CA HIS A 178 3.95 -10.84 7.40
C HIS A 178 3.20 -9.64 7.98
N PHE A 179 3.41 -8.48 7.37
CA PHE A 179 2.79 -7.21 7.79
C PHE A 179 1.26 -7.28 7.86
N GLY A 180 0.64 -8.02 6.92
CA GLY A 180 -0.80 -8.27 6.89
C GLY A 180 -1.38 -8.98 8.12
N ARG A 181 -0.58 -9.46 9.08
CA ARG A 181 -1.12 -9.96 10.36
C ARG A 181 -1.84 -8.89 11.17
N LYS A 182 -1.53 -7.61 10.94
CA LYS A 182 -2.25 -6.45 11.49
C LYS A 182 -3.77 -6.52 11.25
N ASN A 183 -4.21 -7.20 10.18
CA ASN A 183 -5.63 -7.48 9.91
C ASN A 183 -6.38 -8.16 11.07
N ILE A 184 -5.69 -8.99 11.86
CA ILE A 184 -6.28 -9.65 13.04
C ILE A 184 -6.61 -8.60 14.13
N GLY A 185 -5.73 -7.62 14.32
CA GLY A 185 -5.96 -6.53 15.26
C GLY A 185 -7.08 -5.60 14.79
N TYR A 186 -7.20 -5.37 13.48
CA TYR A 186 -8.31 -4.60 12.92
C TYR A 186 -9.65 -5.28 13.18
N ILE A 187 -9.79 -6.57 12.83
CA ILE A 187 -11.06 -7.28 13.07
C ILE A 187 -11.35 -7.41 14.56
N TYR A 188 -10.32 -7.54 15.41
CA TYR A 188 -10.49 -7.48 16.86
C TYR A 188 -11.11 -6.16 17.31
N ALA A 189 -10.56 -5.03 16.88
CA ALA A 189 -11.07 -3.72 17.23
C ALA A 189 -12.51 -3.50 16.71
N ILE A 190 -12.80 -3.90 15.46
CA ILE A 190 -14.15 -3.84 14.88
C ILE A 190 -15.15 -4.67 15.72
N HIS A 191 -14.76 -5.90 16.05
CA HIS A 191 -15.57 -6.81 16.87
C HIS A 191 -15.86 -6.24 18.26
N HIS A 192 -14.90 -5.54 18.86
CA HIS A 192 -15.06 -4.92 20.18
C HIS A 192 -15.59 -3.48 20.13
N GLY A 193 -16.30 -3.11 19.05
CA GLY A 193 -17.09 -1.89 18.99
C GLY A 193 -16.32 -0.61 18.69
N ALA A 194 -15.16 -0.72 18.02
CA ALA A 194 -14.44 0.46 17.54
C ALA A 194 -15.35 1.41 16.74
N GLU A 195 -15.21 2.70 17.01
CA GLU A 195 -15.68 3.77 16.13
C GLU A 195 -14.52 4.32 15.29
N TYR A 196 -13.30 4.24 15.83
CA TYR A 196 -12.08 4.65 15.15
C TYR A 196 -10.92 3.68 15.44
N ILE A 197 -10.11 3.42 14.42
CA ILE A 197 -8.91 2.59 14.47
C ILE A 197 -7.71 3.42 14.02
N TRP A 198 -6.74 3.65 14.92
CA TRP A 198 -5.43 4.20 14.62
C TRP A 198 -4.49 3.08 14.17
N ASP A 199 -4.28 3.02 12.87
CA ASP A 199 -3.37 2.12 12.19
C ASP A 199 -1.97 2.75 12.18
N PHE A 200 -1.07 2.19 13.01
CA PHE A 200 0.25 2.78 13.21
C PHE A 200 1.37 1.76 13.35
N ASP A 201 2.58 2.16 13.02
CA ASP A 201 3.79 1.36 13.25
C ASP A 201 4.48 1.79 14.55
N ASP A 202 5.23 0.87 15.15
CA ASP A 202 5.83 1.09 16.46
C ASP A 202 6.98 2.13 16.44
N ASP A 203 7.38 2.61 15.27
CA ASP A 203 8.33 3.71 15.08
C ASP A 203 7.67 5.10 14.87
N ASN A 204 6.33 5.18 14.86
CA ASN A 204 5.60 6.45 14.76
C ASN A 204 5.17 6.99 16.13
N VAL A 205 5.97 7.90 16.69
CA VAL A 205 5.67 8.53 17.98
C VAL A 205 4.68 9.67 17.80
N GLY A 206 3.48 9.51 18.37
CA GLY A 206 2.43 10.52 18.37
C GLY A 206 1.05 9.88 18.24
N LEU A 207 0.02 10.72 18.25
CA LEU A 207 -1.36 10.31 18.04
C LEU A 207 -2.15 11.48 17.51
N ILE A 208 -3.10 11.20 16.63
CA ILE A 208 -4.03 12.21 16.13
C ILE A 208 -4.89 12.79 17.26
N ASP A 209 -5.18 14.09 17.18
CA ASP A 209 -6.12 14.73 18.09
C ASP A 209 -7.56 14.48 17.62
N MET A 210 -8.30 13.67 18.38
CA MET A 210 -9.71 13.37 18.12
C MET A 210 -10.62 14.61 18.24
N GLY A 211 -10.15 15.72 18.85
CA GLY A 211 -10.83 17.00 18.85
C GLY A 211 -11.13 17.53 17.43
N MET A 212 -10.30 17.18 16.44
CA MET A 212 -10.57 17.53 15.03
C MET A 212 -11.86 16.90 14.49
N LEU A 213 -12.24 15.73 15.02
CA LEU A 213 -13.36 14.92 14.53
C LEU A 213 -14.65 15.13 15.31
N THR A 214 -14.56 15.52 16.58
CA THR A 214 -15.71 15.66 17.47
C THR A 214 -16.44 17.01 17.32
N SER A 215 -15.89 17.96 16.56
CA SER A 215 -16.59 19.19 16.16
C SER A 215 -17.66 18.87 15.09
N LYS A 216 -18.82 18.38 15.54
CA LYS A 216 -19.93 17.87 14.71
C LYS A 216 -20.60 18.89 13.79
N THR A 217 -20.13 20.14 13.76
CA THR A 217 -20.68 21.19 12.89
C THR A 217 -19.54 21.99 12.28
N ASN A 218 -19.42 21.92 10.95
CA ASN A 218 -18.61 22.83 10.14
C ASN A 218 -17.08 22.74 10.35
N PHE A 219 -16.53 21.59 9.94
CA PHE A 219 -15.09 21.37 9.81
C PHE A 219 -14.51 22.18 8.65
N LYS A 220 -13.51 23.03 8.92
CA LYS A 220 -12.80 23.80 7.89
C LYS A 220 -11.69 22.95 7.27
N TYR A 221 -11.60 22.97 5.95
CA TYR A 221 -10.60 22.23 5.20
C TYR A 221 -10.23 22.93 3.90
N HIS A 222 -9.16 22.47 3.27
CA HIS A 222 -8.82 22.81 1.89
C HIS A 222 -9.19 21.69 0.93
N ILE A 223 -9.55 22.07 -0.29
CA ILE A 223 -9.89 21.18 -1.40
C ILE A 223 -9.48 21.89 -2.70
N PRO A 224 -9.23 21.19 -3.83
CA PRO A 224 -8.99 21.85 -5.10
C PRO A 224 -10.07 22.87 -5.46
N CYS A 225 -9.64 24.06 -5.91
CA CYS A 225 -10.55 25.16 -6.28
C CYS A 225 -11.46 24.82 -7.47
N SER A 226 -11.04 23.87 -8.31
CA SER A 226 -11.77 23.42 -9.49
C SER A 226 -11.55 21.92 -9.71
N GLY A 227 -12.31 21.33 -10.64
CA GLY A 227 -12.12 19.94 -11.03
C GLY A 227 -10.71 19.70 -11.60
N LEU A 228 -10.16 18.52 -11.37
CA LEU A 228 -8.83 18.16 -11.85
C LEU A 228 -8.90 17.49 -13.22
N SER A 229 -7.92 17.79 -14.07
CA SER A 229 -7.72 17.13 -15.37
C SER A 229 -7.07 15.75 -15.25
N LYS A 230 -6.49 15.44 -14.09
CA LYS A 230 -5.90 14.15 -13.75
C LYS A 230 -6.68 13.52 -12.59
N PRO A 231 -6.85 12.19 -12.57
CA PRO A 231 -7.53 11.49 -11.49
C PRO A 231 -6.62 11.30 -10.25
N MET A 232 -5.71 12.23 -9.99
CA MET A 232 -4.76 12.12 -8.89
C MET A 232 -4.29 13.48 -8.39
N ILE A 233 -3.90 13.55 -7.12
CA ILE A 233 -3.39 14.75 -6.46
C ILE A 233 -2.22 14.39 -5.55
N ASN A 234 -1.15 15.18 -5.58
CA ASN A 234 -0.05 15.05 -4.64
C ASN A 234 -0.28 15.98 -3.44
N PRO A 235 -0.53 15.45 -2.23
CA PRO A 235 -0.86 16.26 -1.07
C PRO A 235 0.37 16.93 -0.44
N TYR A 236 1.58 16.39 -0.62
CA TYR A 236 2.77 16.82 0.14
C TYR A 236 3.15 18.29 -0.07
N PRO A 237 3.15 18.85 -1.30
CA PRO A 237 3.49 20.25 -1.53
C PRO A 237 2.64 21.24 -0.71
N TYR A 238 1.35 20.93 -0.49
CA TYR A 238 0.47 21.78 0.31
C TYR A 238 0.94 21.96 1.77
N PHE A 239 1.54 20.93 2.35
CA PHE A 239 2.02 20.96 3.73
C PHE A 239 3.42 21.56 3.89
N GLY A 240 3.99 22.08 2.80
CA GLY A 240 5.25 22.80 2.77
C GLY A 240 6.46 21.88 2.97
N VAL A 241 7.04 21.46 1.86
CA VAL A 241 8.24 20.61 1.83
C VAL A 241 9.52 21.43 1.55
N LYS A 242 10.69 20.86 1.84
CA LYS A 242 11.99 21.51 1.62
C LYS A 242 12.34 21.55 0.13
N GLU A 243 12.13 20.44 -0.58
CA GLU A 243 12.52 20.29 -1.98
C GLU A 243 11.37 20.50 -2.95
N THR A 244 11.72 20.97 -4.15
CA THR A 244 10.80 20.99 -5.29
C THR A 244 10.55 19.53 -5.70
N TYR A 245 9.30 19.08 -5.58
CA TYR A 245 8.84 17.69 -5.80
C TYR A 245 9.11 16.73 -4.64
N SER A 246 8.23 16.73 -3.64
CA SER A 246 8.08 15.64 -2.66
C SER A 246 6.72 14.99 -2.86
N TRP A 247 6.63 13.67 -2.66
CA TRP A 247 5.42 12.89 -2.91
C TRP A 247 5.30 11.74 -1.91
N PRO A 248 4.07 11.29 -1.58
CA PRO A 248 3.88 10.11 -0.77
C PRO A 248 4.35 8.84 -1.50
N ARG A 249 4.84 7.86 -0.75
CA ARG A 249 5.23 6.55 -1.30
C ARG A 249 4.09 5.95 -2.12
N GLY A 250 4.42 5.52 -3.34
CA GLY A 250 3.47 4.92 -4.28
C GLY A 250 2.67 5.91 -5.11
N PHE A 251 2.99 7.20 -5.04
CA PHE A 251 2.46 8.16 -6.01
C PHE A 251 3.04 7.87 -7.40
N PRO A 252 2.27 7.95 -8.49
CA PRO A 252 2.76 7.67 -9.83
C PRO A 252 4.01 8.50 -10.19
N LEU A 253 5.14 7.84 -10.42
CA LEU A 253 6.42 8.51 -10.68
C LEU A 253 6.39 9.36 -11.94
N GLU A 254 5.57 8.98 -12.92
CA GLU A 254 5.40 9.71 -14.17
C GLU A 254 4.74 11.08 -13.95
N GLU A 255 4.05 11.26 -12.82
CA GLU A 255 3.20 12.42 -12.54
C GLU A 255 3.78 13.33 -11.45
N ILE A 256 4.88 12.95 -10.77
CA ILE A 256 5.49 13.73 -9.67
C ILE A 256 5.95 15.13 -10.07
N ARG A 257 6.18 15.37 -11.38
CA ARG A 257 6.57 16.67 -11.95
C ARG A 257 5.42 17.37 -12.67
N ASN A 258 4.25 16.76 -12.75
CA ASN A 258 3.13 17.33 -13.47
C ASN A 258 2.41 18.38 -12.61
N PRO A 259 2.38 19.66 -12.99
CA PRO A 259 1.69 20.68 -12.19
C PRO A 259 0.18 20.42 -12.03
N ALA A 260 -0.43 19.62 -12.91
CA ALA A 260 -1.85 19.27 -12.82
C ALA A 260 -2.21 18.45 -11.58
N VAL A 261 -1.24 17.78 -10.94
CA VAL A 261 -1.48 17.01 -9.71
C VAL A 261 -1.22 17.84 -8.45
N THR A 262 -0.83 19.10 -8.59
CA THR A 262 -0.63 20.06 -7.48
C THR A 262 -1.46 21.32 -7.72
N PRO A 263 -2.80 21.21 -7.65
CA PRO A 263 -3.71 22.29 -8.02
C PRO A 263 -3.73 23.41 -6.97
N ASP A 264 -4.29 24.56 -7.36
CA ASP A 264 -4.68 25.60 -6.42
C ASP A 264 -5.76 25.09 -5.46
N LEU A 265 -5.64 25.47 -4.19
CA LEU A 265 -6.50 25.00 -3.10
C LEU A 265 -7.33 26.14 -2.52
N CYS A 266 -8.61 25.84 -2.29
CA CYS A 266 -9.59 26.76 -1.76
C CYS A 266 -10.08 26.25 -0.40
N GLN A 267 -10.32 27.19 0.52
CA GLN A 267 -10.93 26.86 1.79
C GLN A 267 -12.42 26.55 1.59
N SER A 268 -12.87 25.47 2.21
CA SER A 268 -14.28 25.09 2.27
C SER A 268 -14.65 24.64 3.68
N ASN A 269 -15.95 24.42 3.89
CA ASN A 269 -16.51 24.09 5.18
C ASN A 269 -17.83 23.33 4.98
N ALA A 270 -17.88 22.08 5.44
CA ALA A 270 -19.03 21.21 5.30
C ALA A 270 -19.03 20.11 6.36
N SER A 271 -20.21 19.50 6.57
CA SER A 271 -20.30 18.21 7.25
C SER A 271 -19.97 17.09 6.27
N LEU A 272 -19.14 16.14 6.69
CA LEU A 272 -18.56 15.12 5.82
C LEU A 272 -18.57 13.77 6.51
N THR A 273 -18.83 12.71 5.74
CA THR A 273 -18.59 11.34 6.18
C THR A 273 -17.11 11.03 6.05
N ILE A 274 -16.36 11.14 7.14
CA ILE A 274 -14.92 10.85 7.14
C ILE A 274 -14.71 9.34 7.20
N GLY A 275 -13.87 8.82 6.31
CA GLY A 275 -13.44 7.42 6.34
C GLY A 275 -12.02 7.27 6.86
N VAL A 276 -11.10 8.09 6.33
CA VAL A 276 -9.68 8.01 6.65
C VAL A 276 -9.09 9.39 6.87
N ILE A 277 -8.22 9.50 7.88
CA ILE A 277 -7.30 10.61 8.05
C ILE A 277 -5.87 10.06 8.03
N GLN A 278 -5.12 10.38 6.98
CA GLN A 278 -3.68 10.19 6.94
C GLN A 278 -3.00 11.38 7.62
N SER A 279 -2.35 11.14 8.76
CA SER A 279 -1.48 12.13 9.35
C SER A 279 -0.08 12.05 8.75
N LEU A 280 0.51 13.23 8.49
CA LEU A 280 1.89 13.30 8.06
C LEU A 280 2.84 12.97 9.22
N ALA A 281 4.03 12.48 8.86
CA ALA A 281 5.10 12.18 9.78
C ALA A 281 6.27 13.14 9.56
N ASN A 282 6.70 13.82 10.62
CA ASN A 282 7.94 14.58 10.63
C ASN A 282 9.14 13.67 10.90
N LYS A 283 10.35 14.20 10.70
CA LYS A 283 11.66 13.54 10.74
C LYS A 283 11.85 12.56 9.60
N GLN A 284 11.08 11.49 9.53
CA GLN A 284 11.15 10.53 8.42
C GLN A 284 9.76 10.40 7.76
N PRO A 285 9.37 11.34 6.88
CA PRO A 285 8.13 11.22 6.13
C PRO A 285 8.06 9.92 5.31
N ASP A 286 6.85 9.42 5.05
CA ASP A 286 6.68 8.24 4.20
C ASP A 286 6.84 8.59 2.73
N VAL A 287 8.08 8.48 2.28
CA VAL A 287 8.53 8.63 0.90
C VAL A 287 9.17 7.32 0.43
N ASP A 288 9.11 7.07 -0.87
CA ASP A 288 9.67 5.88 -1.50
C ASP A 288 11.20 5.86 -1.52
N ALA A 289 11.77 4.71 -1.89
CA ALA A 289 13.20 4.50 -1.96
C ALA A 289 13.87 5.40 -3.02
N ILE A 290 13.22 5.71 -4.14
CA ILE A 290 13.76 6.63 -5.15
C ILE A 290 13.97 8.02 -4.54
N TYR A 291 13.00 8.55 -3.82
CA TYR A 291 13.15 9.81 -3.12
C TYR A 291 14.33 9.74 -2.13
N ARG A 292 14.37 8.71 -1.28
CA ARG A 292 15.43 8.53 -0.26
C ARG A 292 16.83 8.39 -0.83
N LEU A 293 16.96 7.79 -2.02
CA LEU A 293 18.23 7.58 -2.70
C LEU A 293 18.72 8.82 -3.45
N THR A 294 17.81 9.75 -3.80
CA THR A 294 18.11 10.86 -4.71
C THR A 294 18.01 12.24 -4.08
N ARG A 295 17.31 12.38 -2.95
CA ARG A 295 16.96 13.66 -2.30
C ARG A 295 17.44 13.73 -0.86
N ASP A 296 17.45 14.94 -0.30
CA ASP A 296 17.72 15.17 1.11
C ASP A 296 16.61 14.56 1.97
N ASN A 297 16.98 13.60 2.80
CA ASN A 297 16.13 12.99 3.82
C ASN A 297 17.02 12.64 5.04
N PRO A 298 16.59 12.83 6.30
CA PRO A 298 15.26 13.21 6.82
C PRO A 298 14.81 14.65 6.50
N PHE A 299 13.50 14.91 6.52
CA PHE A 299 12.93 16.26 6.44
C PHE A 299 11.64 16.42 7.27
N ASP A 300 11.30 17.68 7.58
CA ASP A 300 10.05 18.05 8.24
C ASP A 300 9.15 18.85 7.29
N PHE A 301 7.85 18.71 7.46
CA PHE A 301 6.87 19.59 6.84
C PHE A 301 6.82 20.93 7.59
N LYS A 302 6.62 22.03 6.86
CA LYS A 302 6.43 23.38 7.44
C LYS A 302 5.05 23.52 8.08
N ALA A 303 4.09 22.72 7.65
CA ALA A 303 2.74 22.72 8.19
C ALA A 303 2.71 22.34 9.67
N THR A 304 1.80 22.96 10.41
CA THR A 304 1.50 22.60 11.78
C THR A 304 0.01 22.55 11.98
N VAL A 305 -0.44 21.73 12.94
CA VAL A 305 -1.86 21.57 13.29
C VAL A 305 -2.54 22.88 13.68
N ALA A 306 -1.77 23.85 14.20
CA ALA A 306 -2.28 25.17 14.59
C ALA A 306 -2.40 26.16 13.43
N LYS A 307 -1.69 25.94 12.31
CA LYS A 307 -1.56 26.92 11.22
C LYS A 307 -2.14 26.43 9.89
N HIS A 308 -2.32 25.13 9.72
CA HIS A 308 -2.71 24.54 8.45
C HIS A 308 -4.01 23.76 8.62
N LEU A 309 -4.91 23.98 7.67
CA LEU A 309 -6.12 23.20 7.55
C LEU A 309 -5.78 21.82 6.94
N PRO A 310 -6.59 20.80 7.24
CA PRO A 310 -6.49 19.52 6.55
C PRO A 310 -6.89 19.64 5.08
N LEU A 311 -6.32 18.79 4.23
CA LEU A 311 -6.62 18.69 2.81
C LEU A 311 -7.58 17.52 2.58
N ILE A 312 -8.67 17.77 1.86
CA ILE A 312 -9.63 16.74 1.44
C ILE A 312 -9.34 16.32 0.02
N ILE A 313 -9.36 15.01 -0.19
CA ILE A 313 -9.25 14.41 -1.51
C ILE A 313 -10.63 14.43 -2.17
N PRO A 314 -10.81 15.11 -3.31
CA PRO A 314 -12.10 15.22 -3.96
C PRO A 314 -12.54 13.89 -4.58
N LYS A 315 -13.83 13.78 -4.90
CA LYS A 315 -14.39 12.57 -5.53
C LYS A 315 -13.73 12.30 -6.89
N GLY A 316 -13.36 11.04 -7.14
CA GLY A 316 -12.76 10.60 -8.41
C GLY A 316 -11.29 10.97 -8.57
N VAL A 317 -10.63 11.39 -7.50
CA VAL A 317 -9.21 11.73 -7.48
C VAL A 317 -8.54 10.88 -6.42
N PHE A 318 -7.42 10.25 -6.78
CA PHE A 318 -6.71 9.28 -5.95
C PHE A 318 -5.40 9.85 -5.39
N THR A 319 -5.00 9.38 -4.22
CA THR A 319 -3.66 9.59 -3.67
C THR A 319 -3.32 8.48 -2.68
N PRO A 320 -2.09 7.94 -2.71
CA PRO A 320 -1.74 6.86 -1.81
C PRO A 320 -1.67 7.35 -0.37
N PHE A 321 -2.06 6.48 0.55
CA PHE A 321 -1.89 6.65 1.99
C PHE A 321 -1.40 5.34 2.63
N ASN A 322 -0.81 5.39 3.81
CA ASN A 322 -0.07 4.27 4.39
C ASN A 322 -0.71 3.71 5.67
N ALA A 323 -0.03 2.76 6.31
CA ALA A 323 -0.47 2.11 7.55
C ALA A 323 0.38 2.53 8.78
N GLN A 324 0.98 3.73 8.74
CA GLN A 324 1.93 4.22 9.74
C GLN A 324 1.34 5.25 10.71
N ALA A 325 0.43 6.10 10.24
CA ALA A 325 -0.16 7.18 11.03
C ALA A 325 -1.56 7.52 10.51
N THR A 326 -2.41 6.50 10.46
CA THR A 326 -3.66 6.55 9.70
C THR A 326 -4.84 6.24 10.61
N LEU A 327 -5.73 7.21 10.77
CA LEU A 327 -6.98 7.00 11.48
C LEU A 327 -8.06 6.53 10.50
N TRP A 328 -8.60 5.36 10.75
CA TRP A 328 -9.79 4.85 10.09
C TRP A 328 -11.01 5.09 10.94
N ALA A 329 -12.10 5.55 10.34
CA ALA A 329 -13.41 5.69 10.96
C ALA A 329 -14.33 4.55 10.50
N LYS A 330 -15.31 4.23 11.33
CA LYS A 330 -16.25 3.11 11.14
C LYS A 330 -16.83 2.96 9.71
N PRO A 331 -17.24 4.04 8.99
CA PRO A 331 -17.75 3.90 7.62
C PRO A 331 -16.77 3.24 6.64
N ALA A 332 -15.47 3.27 6.93
CA ALA A 332 -14.41 2.74 6.09
C ALA A 332 -13.91 1.34 6.50
N PHE A 333 -14.39 0.76 7.61
CA PHE A 333 -13.82 -0.48 8.16
C PHE A 333 -13.93 -1.70 7.25
N LEU A 334 -14.95 -1.80 6.39
CA LEU A 334 -14.99 -2.89 5.42
C LEU A 334 -13.77 -2.86 4.48
N TYR A 335 -13.25 -1.66 4.17
CA TYR A 335 -12.19 -1.40 3.21
C TYR A 335 -10.80 -1.26 3.85
N LEU A 336 -10.69 -1.54 5.14
CA LEU A 336 -9.44 -1.51 5.92
C LEU A 336 -8.42 -2.65 5.63
N PRO A 337 -8.79 -3.85 5.11
CA PRO A 337 -7.87 -4.98 5.15
C PRO A 337 -6.66 -4.81 4.23
N LEU A 338 -5.48 -5.18 4.74
CA LEU A 338 -4.22 -5.19 4.00
C LEU A 338 -4.12 -6.45 3.12
N PRO A 339 -3.82 -6.34 1.81
CA PRO A 339 -3.54 -7.50 0.97
C PRO A 339 -2.28 -8.23 1.42
N ILE A 340 -2.20 -9.53 1.11
CA ILE A 340 -1.25 -10.48 1.72
C ILE A 340 -0.35 -11.21 0.73
N SER A 341 -0.57 -11.10 -0.58
CA SER A 341 0.34 -11.70 -1.59
C SER A 341 1.43 -10.77 -2.09
N VAL A 342 1.34 -9.47 -1.76
CA VAL A 342 2.29 -8.44 -2.17
C VAL A 342 3.29 -8.15 -1.05
N ASP A 343 4.44 -7.56 -1.39
CA ASP A 343 5.44 -7.17 -0.40
C ASP A 343 4.87 -6.18 0.64
N GLY A 344 5.39 -6.23 1.87
CA GLY A 344 4.99 -5.36 2.97
C GLY A 344 5.19 -3.86 2.69
N ARG A 345 6.08 -3.49 1.77
CA ARG A 345 6.24 -2.10 1.32
C ARG A 345 5.17 -1.62 0.34
N VAL A 346 4.32 -2.52 -0.10
CA VAL A 346 3.38 -2.33 -1.20
C VAL A 346 1.94 -2.56 -0.72
N THR A 347 1.75 -3.43 0.26
CA THR A 347 0.43 -3.80 0.82
C THR A 347 -0.42 -2.63 1.30
N ASP A 348 0.13 -1.72 2.10
CA ASP A 348 -0.60 -0.59 2.67
C ASP A 348 -0.99 0.44 1.62
N ILE A 349 -0.11 0.63 0.64
CA ILE A 349 -0.34 1.51 -0.52
C ILE A 349 -1.38 0.91 -1.47
N TRP A 350 -1.31 -0.37 -1.85
CA TRP A 350 -2.35 -1.00 -2.67
C TRP A 350 -3.72 -0.93 -1.99
N ARG A 351 -3.78 -1.24 -0.69
CA ARG A 351 -5.00 -1.08 0.11
C ARG A 351 -5.55 0.35 0.01
N SER A 352 -4.69 1.37 0.04
CA SER A 352 -5.18 2.76 -0.03
C SER A 352 -6.01 3.02 -1.29
N TYR A 353 -5.50 2.67 -2.46
CA TYR A 353 -6.21 2.82 -3.71
C TYR A 353 -7.46 1.93 -3.79
N PHE A 354 -7.38 0.70 -3.27
CA PHE A 354 -8.54 -0.21 -3.27
C PHE A 354 -9.69 0.36 -2.40
N ALA A 355 -9.35 0.96 -1.26
CA ALA A 355 -10.32 1.61 -0.39
C ALA A 355 -10.88 2.90 -0.99
N GLU A 356 -10.04 3.71 -1.63
CA GLU A 356 -10.45 4.95 -2.31
C GLU A 356 -11.53 4.72 -3.37
N TYR A 357 -11.48 3.61 -4.12
CA TYR A 357 -12.55 3.23 -5.05
C TYR A 357 -13.93 3.23 -4.36
N PHE A 358 -14.03 2.63 -3.17
CA PHE A 358 -15.26 2.63 -2.39
C PHE A 358 -15.54 3.98 -1.74
N PHE A 359 -14.51 4.71 -1.32
CA PHE A 359 -14.70 6.04 -0.75
C PHE A 359 -15.38 6.98 -1.73
N HIS A 360 -14.96 6.98 -2.99
CA HIS A 360 -15.57 7.77 -4.05
C HIS A 360 -17.02 7.37 -4.34
N ARG A 361 -17.36 6.08 -4.25
CA ARG A 361 -18.72 5.58 -4.48
C ARG A 361 -19.68 5.94 -3.36
N HIS A 362 -19.23 5.82 -2.12
CA HIS A 362 -20.06 5.99 -0.92
C HIS A 362 -19.96 7.40 -0.32
N ASP A 363 -19.34 8.34 -1.03
CA ASP A 363 -19.08 9.71 -0.59
C ASP A 363 -18.35 9.80 0.77
N ILE A 364 -17.52 8.81 1.05
CA ILE A 364 -16.62 8.78 2.20
C ILE A 364 -15.38 9.59 1.86
N LYS A 365 -14.87 10.38 2.81
CA LYS A 365 -13.73 11.29 2.58
C LYS A 365 -12.42 10.72 3.12
N LEU A 366 -11.40 10.83 2.29
CA LEU A 366 -9.98 10.74 2.67
C LEU A 366 -9.47 12.15 2.95
N ILE A 367 -8.78 12.29 4.08
CA ILE A 367 -8.22 13.55 4.55
C ILE A 367 -6.73 13.37 4.80
N PHE A 368 -5.93 14.35 4.39
CA PHE A 368 -4.55 14.51 4.85
C PHE A 368 -4.52 15.60 5.93
N SER A 369 -3.94 15.28 7.09
CA SER A 369 -3.73 16.26 8.16
C SER A 369 -2.29 16.74 8.17
N PRO A 370 -2.00 17.92 8.75
CA PRO A 370 -0.64 18.29 9.12
C PRO A 370 0.03 17.22 10.00
N PRO A 371 1.36 17.29 10.20
CA PRO A 371 2.06 16.26 10.96
C PRO A 371 1.57 16.14 12.41
N TYR A 372 1.14 14.94 12.79
CA TYR A 372 0.79 14.56 14.18
C TYR A 372 1.81 13.60 14.80
N VAL A 373 2.61 12.95 13.97
CA VAL A 373 3.60 11.99 14.42
C VAL A 373 5.00 12.39 13.98
N ARG A 374 5.97 11.83 14.68
CA ARG A 374 7.38 11.84 14.31
C ARG A 374 7.81 10.40 14.09
N GLN A 375 8.35 10.08 12.92
CA GLN A 375 8.83 8.74 12.64
C GLN A 375 10.31 8.60 13.00
N ASP A 376 10.60 7.63 13.87
CA ASP A 376 11.94 7.24 14.31
C ASP A 376 12.37 5.93 13.64
N ARG A 377 12.54 6.01 12.33
CA ARG A 377 12.75 4.85 11.49
C ARG A 377 14.00 4.05 11.87
N ASN A 378 13.87 2.73 11.83
CA ASN A 378 15.02 1.82 11.93
C ASN A 378 15.94 1.96 10.70
N PRO A 379 17.23 1.57 10.78
CA PRO A 379 18.10 1.53 9.60
C PRO A 379 17.57 0.58 8.53
N HIS A 380 17.44 1.06 7.28
CA HIS A 380 16.98 0.25 6.14
C HIS A 380 18.07 0.13 5.07
N ASN A 381 18.01 -0.96 4.30
CA ASN A 381 18.73 -1.06 3.03
C ASN A 381 17.87 -0.46 1.91
N LEU A 382 18.21 0.75 1.47
CA LEU A 382 17.43 1.50 0.49
C LEU A 382 17.33 0.80 -0.89
N LEU A 383 18.34 0.02 -1.28
CA LEU A 383 18.27 -0.75 -2.54
C LEU A 383 17.32 -1.95 -2.42
N LYS A 384 17.25 -2.58 -1.25
CA LYS A 384 16.24 -3.59 -0.96
C LYS A 384 14.85 -2.98 -1.00
N ASP A 385 14.67 -1.80 -0.40
CA ASP A 385 13.39 -1.07 -0.41
C ASP A 385 12.98 -0.72 -1.86
N LEU A 386 13.92 -0.23 -2.68
CA LEU A 386 13.67 0.05 -4.10
C LEU A 386 13.16 -1.18 -4.86
N ASN A 387 13.80 -2.34 -4.64
CA ASN A 387 13.35 -3.59 -5.27
C ASN A 387 11.97 -4.04 -4.76
N ALA A 388 11.72 -3.90 -3.46
CA ALA A 388 10.43 -4.25 -2.84
C ALA A 388 9.29 -3.36 -3.33
N GLU A 389 9.56 -2.10 -3.66
CA GLU A 389 8.58 -1.11 -4.12
C GLU A 389 8.34 -1.12 -5.63
N ASN A 390 8.96 -2.03 -6.39
CA ASN A 390 8.92 -2.02 -7.85
C ASN A 390 7.50 -1.96 -8.43
N ASP A 391 6.55 -2.67 -7.84
CA ASP A 391 5.15 -2.65 -8.30
C ASP A 391 4.49 -1.29 -8.13
N LEU A 392 4.89 -0.51 -7.12
CA LEU A 392 4.39 0.86 -6.93
C LEU A 392 4.87 1.77 -8.07
N TYR A 393 6.12 1.65 -8.47
CA TYR A 393 6.70 2.46 -9.53
C TYR A 393 6.13 2.11 -10.90
N MET A 394 5.93 0.82 -11.17
CA MET A 394 5.59 0.34 -12.50
C MET A 394 4.09 0.24 -12.76
N ARG A 395 3.24 0.28 -11.72
CA ARG A 395 1.81 -0.09 -11.86
C ARG A 395 0.80 0.88 -11.24
N SER A 396 1.22 1.83 -10.39
CA SER A 396 0.28 2.73 -9.69
C SER A 396 -0.54 3.59 -10.65
N ASN A 397 0.09 4.18 -11.67
CA ASN A 397 -0.62 5.00 -12.66
C ASN A 397 -1.73 4.21 -13.37
N MET A 398 -1.41 2.99 -13.78
CA MET A 398 -2.34 2.11 -14.50
C MET A 398 -3.47 1.61 -13.59
N LEU A 399 -3.18 1.38 -12.31
CA LEU A 399 -4.22 1.08 -11.33
C LEU A 399 -5.20 2.24 -11.20
N ILE A 400 -4.71 3.46 -10.99
CA ILE A 400 -5.56 4.64 -10.83
C ILE A 400 -6.45 4.82 -12.06
N ASN A 401 -5.90 4.66 -13.27
CA ASN A 401 -6.67 4.74 -14.51
C ASN A 401 -7.76 3.67 -14.58
N MET A 402 -7.45 2.42 -14.22
CA MET A 402 -8.42 1.32 -14.20
C MET A 402 -9.53 1.55 -13.16
N LEU A 403 -9.17 1.99 -11.94
CA LEU A 403 -10.17 2.31 -10.90
C LEU A 403 -11.04 3.51 -11.31
N SER A 404 -10.45 4.52 -11.95
CA SER A 404 -11.16 5.68 -12.48
C SER A 404 -12.15 5.28 -13.58
N GLU A 405 -11.75 4.38 -14.47
CA GLU A 405 -12.62 3.83 -15.51
C GLU A 405 -13.82 3.07 -14.90
N LEU A 406 -13.57 2.22 -13.89
CA LEU A 406 -14.63 1.51 -13.18
C LEU A 406 -15.62 2.47 -12.50
N LEU A 407 -15.13 3.59 -11.95
CA LEU A 407 -15.98 4.63 -11.34
C LEU A 407 -16.80 5.39 -12.38
N ASN A 408 -16.18 5.80 -13.48
CA ASN A 408 -16.83 6.57 -14.54
C ASN A 408 -17.89 5.75 -15.28
N ASN A 409 -17.67 4.45 -15.43
CA ASN A 409 -18.64 3.53 -16.03
C ASN A 409 -19.75 3.10 -15.04
N HIS A 410 -19.79 3.66 -13.83
CA HIS A 410 -20.77 3.35 -12.79
C HIS A 410 -20.89 1.85 -12.46
N ILE A 411 -19.81 1.09 -12.63
CA ILE A 411 -19.83 -0.37 -12.42
C ILE A 411 -19.93 -0.63 -10.91
N SER A 412 -21.01 -1.29 -10.48
CA SER A 412 -21.28 -1.59 -9.07
C SER A 412 -20.62 -2.88 -8.58
N LEU A 413 -19.33 -2.79 -8.24
CA LEU A 413 -18.61 -3.91 -7.64
C LEU A 413 -18.71 -3.86 -6.10
N GLY A 414 -18.98 -5.00 -5.48
CA GLY A 414 -18.67 -5.21 -4.06
C GLY A 414 -17.17 -5.48 -3.86
N LEU A 415 -16.68 -5.43 -2.61
CA LEU A 415 -15.26 -5.60 -2.28
C LEU A 415 -14.63 -6.89 -2.86
N GLN A 416 -15.34 -8.01 -2.78
CA GLN A 416 -14.87 -9.29 -3.33
C GLN A 416 -14.67 -9.23 -4.85
N HIS A 417 -15.57 -8.55 -5.57
CA HIS A 417 -15.50 -8.42 -7.03
C HIS A 417 -14.40 -7.45 -7.47
N LEU A 418 -14.10 -6.41 -6.69
CA LEU A 418 -12.91 -5.57 -6.97
C LEU A 418 -11.63 -6.41 -6.87
N TYR A 419 -11.53 -7.25 -5.84
CA TYR A 419 -10.39 -8.17 -5.68
C TYR A 419 -10.29 -9.17 -6.84
N ASP A 420 -11.43 -9.67 -7.35
CA ASP A 420 -11.43 -10.50 -8.55
C ASP A 420 -10.83 -9.74 -9.76
N GLU A 421 -11.22 -8.47 -10.00
CA GLU A 421 -10.67 -7.66 -11.09
C GLU A 421 -9.17 -7.33 -10.91
N LEU A 422 -8.73 -7.10 -9.68
CA LEU A 422 -7.32 -6.89 -9.33
C LEU A 422 -6.49 -8.16 -9.56
N TYR A 423 -7.04 -9.32 -9.18
CA TYR A 423 -6.43 -10.62 -9.43
C TYR A 423 -6.30 -10.89 -10.94
N LYS A 424 -7.37 -10.71 -11.72
CA LYS A 424 -7.34 -10.94 -13.18
C LYS A 424 -6.23 -10.15 -13.90
N ARG A 425 -5.87 -8.98 -13.36
CA ARG A 425 -4.83 -8.07 -13.88
C ARG A 425 -3.46 -8.23 -13.20
N GLY A 426 -3.32 -9.17 -12.27
CA GLY A 426 -2.03 -9.50 -11.63
C GLY A 426 -1.51 -8.45 -10.64
N TYR A 427 -2.41 -7.70 -9.99
CA TYR A 427 -2.04 -6.84 -8.87
C TYR A 427 -1.90 -7.62 -7.56
N ILE A 428 -2.66 -8.70 -7.41
CA ILE A 428 -2.74 -9.56 -6.23
C ILE A 428 -2.94 -11.02 -6.65
N GLU A 429 -2.58 -11.97 -5.79
CA GLU A 429 -2.65 -13.41 -6.04
C GLU A 429 -3.87 -14.10 -5.41
N LEU A 430 -3.98 -15.42 -5.61
CA LEU A 430 -5.14 -16.22 -5.21
C LEU A 430 -5.38 -16.20 -3.69
N GLU A 431 -4.31 -16.06 -2.91
CA GLU A 431 -4.33 -15.94 -1.46
C GLU A 431 -5.16 -14.73 -1.01
N ASP A 432 -5.06 -13.60 -1.71
CA ASP A 432 -5.86 -12.41 -1.44
C ASP A 432 -7.35 -12.64 -1.69
N LEU A 433 -7.70 -13.42 -2.73
CA LEU A 433 -9.09 -13.77 -2.99
C LEU A 433 -9.67 -14.65 -1.87
N LYS A 434 -8.87 -15.53 -1.27
CA LYS A 434 -9.30 -16.33 -0.12
C LYS A 434 -9.46 -15.44 1.12
N PHE A 435 -8.46 -14.60 1.36
CA PHE A 435 -8.43 -13.69 2.50
C PHE A 435 -9.58 -12.68 2.47
N ILE A 436 -9.82 -12.00 1.36
CA ILE A 436 -10.86 -10.95 1.30
C ILE A 436 -12.27 -11.52 1.48
N ARG A 437 -12.51 -12.73 0.98
CA ARG A 437 -13.80 -13.42 1.19
C ARG A 437 -13.98 -13.81 2.65
N ALA A 438 -12.92 -14.26 3.32
CA ALA A 438 -12.94 -14.50 4.76
C ALA A 438 -13.17 -13.20 5.54
N TRP A 439 -12.49 -12.11 5.17
CA TRP A 439 -12.66 -10.79 5.76
C TRP A 439 -14.11 -10.29 5.71
N VAL A 440 -14.69 -10.22 4.51
CA VAL A 440 -16.06 -9.72 4.31
C VAL A 440 -17.06 -10.51 5.16
N LYS A 441 -17.01 -11.84 5.12
CA LYS A 441 -17.89 -12.70 5.93
C LYS A 441 -17.71 -12.50 7.43
N THR A 442 -16.48 -12.26 7.88
CA THR A 442 -16.20 -12.03 9.31
C THR A 442 -16.79 -10.71 9.75
N VAL A 443 -16.57 -9.65 8.97
CA VAL A 443 -17.10 -8.31 9.23
C VAL A 443 -18.64 -8.33 9.24
N GLU A 444 -19.28 -8.97 8.25
CA GLU A 444 -20.73 -9.16 8.20
C GLU A 444 -21.25 -9.90 9.44
N SER A 445 -20.58 -10.97 9.86
CA SER A 445 -20.98 -11.76 11.04
C SER A 445 -20.88 -10.95 12.33
N VAL A 446 -19.85 -10.10 12.45
CA VAL A 446 -19.67 -9.18 13.59
C VAL A 446 -20.80 -8.17 13.65
N TYR A 447 -21.16 -7.53 12.53
CA TYR A 447 -22.23 -6.52 12.50
C TYR A 447 -23.63 -7.11 12.63
N ALA A 448 -23.87 -8.31 12.10
CA ALA A 448 -25.14 -9.01 12.28
C ALA A 448 -25.43 -9.28 13.76
N LYS A 449 -24.40 -9.59 14.56
CA LYS A 449 -24.54 -9.81 16.01
C LYS A 449 -24.77 -8.54 16.82
N SER A 450 -24.22 -7.41 16.40
CA SER A 450 -24.31 -6.15 17.15
C SER A 450 -25.63 -5.39 16.95
N ASN A 451 -26.60 -5.96 16.21
CA ASN A 451 -27.83 -5.29 15.76
C ASN A 451 -27.57 -3.96 15.02
N ASP A 452 -26.37 -3.81 14.46
CA ASP A 452 -25.98 -2.59 13.77
C ASP A 452 -26.40 -2.68 12.31
N ILE A 453 -27.61 -2.18 12.04
CA ILE A 453 -28.27 -2.22 10.71
C ILE A 453 -27.56 -1.27 9.70
N ALA A 454 -26.56 -0.51 10.13
CA ALA A 454 -25.92 0.54 9.34
C ALA A 454 -25.13 0.06 8.11
N LEU A 455 -24.93 -1.24 7.94
CA LEU A 455 -24.19 -1.82 6.81
C LEU A 455 -25.06 -2.82 6.04
N LYS A 456 -26.12 -2.32 5.39
CA LYS A 456 -26.68 -3.01 4.23
C LYS A 456 -25.84 -2.60 3.01
N PHE A 457 -24.85 -3.44 2.68
CA PHE A 457 -23.92 -3.27 1.56
C PHE A 457 -24.61 -3.37 0.20
#